data_AF-A0A9X3CFJ7-F1
#
_entry.id   AF-A0A9X3CFJ7-F1
#
_cell.length_a   1.000
_cell.length_b   1.000
_cell.length_c   1.000
_cell.angle_alpha   90.00
_cell.angle_beta   90.00
_cell.angle_gamma   90.00
#
_symmetry.space_group_name_H-M   'P 1'
#
loop_
_entity.id
_entity.type
_entity.pdbx_description
1 polymer ?
#
loop_
_entity_poly.entity_id
_entity_poly.type
_entity_poly.pdbx_seq_one_letter_code
_entity_poly.pdbx_strand_id
1 'polypeptide(L)'
;MPHQGSSAESEVLSSPASKMVSAGDVAKIKSEVLKRINQSTHLSQGFRLVNQKEYQSSLAELKGMLKSKSLLDSEEGKMCKLMHDILTDDAHLVEYLDEDLAKYLESNAAGKQVLNTKAMSFKEKSQVANAKLKRKQLFLMFKEIIQAQVELNQFAEQLRAAFGAEISFPPGAYGGIKSYSGALAKITTRVRNNDVGDLKDCARITVKVKSFKELQSAKLFICSTKEFRVVSTYQKALKDRYQLAEVGSGLEQFNVAADDSGYKDIKFFLKMNNGQIAELQLNIPGMLVAKKKAHIIYDIARTNQDAFDNRQQFQVMSQEVIEKVKRKMDDDWFGFIREKLPELGNDTNCIEAMMDVLKSKGTLVIGPNEAEALNRVSKKLYASGLGSA
;
A
#
# COMPACT_ATOMS: atom_id res chain seq x y z
N MET A 1 23.86 3.95 -73.80
CA MET A 1 23.73 5.27 -73.16
C MET A 1 22.52 5.99 -73.74
N PRO A 2 21.90 6.94 -73.02
CA PRO A 2 21.82 7.08 -71.56
C PRO A 2 20.47 6.44 -71.10
N HIS A 3 19.73 6.82 -70.05
CA HIS A 3 19.95 7.64 -68.85
C HIS A 3 19.28 6.93 -67.65
N GLN A 4 19.45 7.46 -66.43
CA GLN A 4 18.75 7.00 -65.22
C GLN A 4 17.55 7.90 -64.90
N GLY A 5 16.53 7.33 -64.25
CA GLY A 5 15.39 8.07 -63.69
C GLY A 5 14.83 7.35 -62.46
N SER A 6 15.44 7.62 -61.30
CA SER A 6 14.98 7.07 -60.01
C SER A 6 13.61 7.66 -59.65
N SER A 7 12.58 6.82 -59.56
CA SER A 7 11.34 7.18 -58.88
C SER A 7 11.30 6.41 -57.56
N ALA A 8 11.29 7.16 -56.46
CA ALA A 8 11.20 6.57 -55.13
C ALA A 8 9.81 5.97 -54.93
N GLU A 9 9.76 4.69 -54.55
CA GLU A 9 8.53 4.07 -54.07
C GLU A 9 8.07 4.81 -52.82
N SER A 10 6.91 5.46 -52.92
CA SER A 10 6.25 6.04 -51.75
C SER A 10 5.60 4.91 -50.97
N GLU A 11 6.34 4.36 -50.00
CA GLU A 11 5.72 3.57 -48.94
C GLU A 11 4.66 4.43 -48.24
N VAL A 12 3.40 4.22 -48.61
CA VAL A 12 2.25 4.77 -47.91
C VAL A 12 2.26 4.15 -46.52
N LEU A 13 2.79 4.90 -45.55
CA LEU A 13 2.79 4.58 -44.12
C LEU A 13 1.35 4.42 -43.64
N SER A 14 0.80 3.22 -43.81
CA SER A 14 -0.51 2.86 -43.29
C SER A 14 -0.48 3.01 -41.77
N SER A 15 -1.40 3.83 -41.26
CA SER A 15 -1.53 4.13 -39.83
C SER A 15 -1.60 2.83 -39.00
N PRO A 16 -0.97 2.76 -37.81
CA PRO A 16 -1.01 1.56 -36.98
C PRO A 16 -2.47 1.28 -36.57
N ALA A 17 -3.06 0.27 -37.20
CA ALA A 17 -4.44 -0.12 -36.95
C ALA A 17 -4.63 -0.44 -35.46
N SER A 18 -5.51 0.30 -34.79
CA SER A 18 -5.93 -0.01 -33.44
C SER A 18 -6.64 -1.37 -33.45
N LYS A 19 -5.91 -2.45 -33.08
CA LYS A 19 -6.50 -3.78 -32.91
C LYS A 19 -7.66 -3.70 -31.92
N MET A 20 -8.88 -3.72 -32.45
CA MET A 20 -10.07 -3.90 -31.63
C MET A 20 -9.99 -5.26 -30.97
N VAL A 21 -10.19 -5.30 -29.66
CA VAL A 21 -10.21 -6.53 -28.86
C VAL A 21 -11.29 -7.45 -29.41
N SER A 22 -10.93 -8.66 -29.82
CA SER A 22 -11.88 -9.61 -30.41
C SER A 22 -12.78 -10.25 -29.36
N ALA A 23 -13.90 -10.82 -29.79
CA ALA A 23 -14.75 -11.63 -28.90
C ALA A 23 -13.98 -12.83 -28.28
N GLY A 24 -12.99 -13.37 -29.00
CA GLY A 24 -12.11 -14.43 -28.50
C GLY A 24 -11.18 -13.96 -27.37
N ASP A 25 -10.63 -12.75 -27.49
CA ASP A 25 -9.81 -12.14 -26.43
C ASP A 25 -10.63 -11.89 -25.16
N VAL A 26 -11.86 -11.37 -25.32
CA VAL A 26 -12.81 -11.19 -24.20
C VAL A 26 -13.15 -12.51 -23.53
N ALA A 27 -13.41 -13.57 -24.32
CA ALA A 27 -13.71 -14.91 -23.79
C ALA A 27 -12.52 -15.50 -23.01
N LYS A 28 -11.30 -15.33 -23.51
CA LYS A 28 -10.07 -15.77 -22.83
C LYS A 28 -9.87 -15.02 -21.50
N ILE A 29 -9.95 -13.69 -21.51
CA ILE A 29 -9.84 -12.86 -20.30
C ILE A 29 -10.92 -13.24 -19.28
N LYS A 30 -12.17 -13.43 -19.72
CA LYS A 30 -13.27 -13.86 -18.84
C LYS A 30 -13.01 -15.22 -18.21
N SER A 31 -12.46 -16.18 -18.97
CA SER A 31 -12.08 -17.51 -18.46
C SER A 31 -10.96 -17.41 -17.40
N GLU A 32 -9.92 -16.61 -17.65
CA GLU A 32 -8.83 -16.38 -16.69
C GLU A 32 -9.33 -15.69 -15.40
N VAL A 33 -10.22 -14.70 -15.51
CA VAL A 33 -10.84 -14.03 -14.35
C VAL A 33 -11.72 -14.98 -13.56
N LEU A 34 -12.59 -15.76 -14.21
CA LEU A 34 -13.44 -16.76 -13.53
C LEU A 34 -12.60 -17.87 -12.88
N LYS A 35 -11.49 -18.29 -13.51
CA LYS A 35 -10.54 -19.23 -12.92
C LYS A 35 -9.88 -18.66 -11.67
N ARG A 36 -9.46 -17.37 -11.67
CA ARG A 36 -8.94 -16.69 -10.47
C ARG A 36 -9.99 -16.59 -9.35
N ILE A 37 -11.25 -16.32 -9.69
CA ILE A 37 -12.36 -16.26 -8.71
C ILE A 37 -12.61 -17.66 -8.11
N ASN A 38 -12.70 -18.71 -8.93
CA ASN A 38 -13.09 -20.05 -8.50
C ASN A 38 -11.94 -20.86 -7.85
N GLN A 39 -10.67 -20.54 -8.13
CA GLN A 39 -9.51 -21.21 -7.53
C GLN A 39 -8.99 -20.51 -6.25
N SER A 40 -9.70 -19.50 -5.74
CA SER A 40 -9.18 -18.62 -4.69
C SER A 40 -9.18 -19.24 -3.29
N THR A 41 -8.09 -19.94 -2.95
CA THR A 41 -7.68 -20.16 -1.54
C THR A 41 -7.25 -18.85 -0.85
N HIS A 42 -7.27 -17.73 -1.58
CA HIS A 42 -6.87 -16.42 -1.12
C HIS A 42 -8.09 -15.61 -0.65
N LEU A 43 -8.00 -15.08 0.57
CA LEU A 43 -8.98 -14.13 1.10
C LEU A 43 -8.95 -12.83 0.26
N SER A 44 -10.13 -12.32 -0.07
CA SER A 44 -10.34 -11.17 -0.95
C SER A 44 -11.58 -10.36 -0.52
N GLN A 45 -11.52 -9.03 -0.62
CA GLN A 45 -12.69 -8.13 -0.50
C GLN A 45 -13.66 -8.22 -1.70
N GLY A 46 -13.29 -8.96 -2.75
CA GLY A 46 -14.05 -9.04 -4.00
C GLY A 46 -13.94 -7.78 -4.87
N PHE A 47 -14.77 -7.72 -5.91
CA PHE A 47 -14.92 -6.58 -6.81
C PHE A 47 -16.30 -5.95 -6.63
N ARG A 48 -16.37 -4.64 -6.36
CA ARG A 48 -17.64 -3.92 -6.32
C ARG A 48 -18.05 -3.48 -7.73
N LEU A 49 -19.27 -3.78 -8.15
CA LEU A 49 -19.85 -3.14 -9.34
C LEU A 49 -20.19 -1.68 -8.99
N VAL A 50 -19.90 -0.74 -9.89
CA VAL A 50 -20.19 0.68 -9.65
C VAL A 50 -21.62 0.98 -10.09
N ASN A 51 -22.53 1.09 -9.13
CA ASN A 51 -23.85 1.67 -9.39
C ASN A 51 -23.67 3.18 -9.62
N GLN A 52 -23.94 3.64 -10.83
CA GLN A 52 -23.70 5.04 -11.23
C GLN A 52 -24.65 6.04 -10.52
N LYS A 53 -25.81 5.60 -10.02
CA LYS A 53 -26.73 6.42 -9.21
C LYS A 53 -26.23 6.53 -7.77
N GLU A 54 -25.84 5.41 -7.15
CA GLU A 54 -25.21 5.35 -5.82
C GLU A 54 -23.96 6.25 -5.78
N TYR A 55 -23.07 6.11 -6.77
CA TYR A 55 -21.87 6.93 -6.92
C TYR A 55 -22.15 8.44 -6.93
N GLN A 56 -23.11 8.91 -7.73
CA GLN A 56 -23.42 10.35 -7.79
C GLN A 56 -24.07 10.84 -6.49
N SER A 57 -24.92 10.01 -5.86
CA SER A 57 -25.52 10.33 -4.57
C SER A 57 -24.45 10.47 -3.47
N SER A 58 -23.53 9.51 -3.37
CA SER A 58 -22.43 9.54 -2.40
C SER A 58 -21.46 10.70 -2.67
N LEU A 59 -21.18 11.03 -3.93
CA LEU A 59 -20.33 12.18 -4.29
C LEU A 59 -21.02 13.52 -3.92
N ALA A 60 -22.33 13.61 -4.07
CA ALA A 60 -23.11 14.76 -3.62
C ALA A 60 -23.16 14.86 -2.07
N GLU A 61 -23.28 13.74 -1.36
CA GLU A 61 -23.18 13.65 0.10
C GLU A 61 -21.82 14.18 0.57
N LEU A 62 -20.70 13.69 -0.01
CA LEU A 62 -19.34 14.14 0.29
C LEU A 62 -19.15 15.65 0.01
N LYS A 63 -19.64 16.15 -1.13
CA LYS A 63 -19.63 17.58 -1.46
C LYS A 63 -20.49 18.41 -0.50
N GLY A 64 -21.55 17.82 0.07
CA GLY A 64 -22.37 18.41 1.12
C GLY A 64 -21.62 18.55 2.44
N MET A 65 -20.99 17.46 2.90
CA MET A 65 -20.17 17.44 4.13
C MET A 65 -19.08 18.52 4.11
N LEU A 66 -18.39 18.68 2.96
CA LEU A 66 -17.32 19.65 2.77
C LEU A 66 -17.76 21.13 2.79
N LYS A 67 -19.06 21.43 2.93
CA LYS A 67 -19.53 22.79 3.23
C LYS A 67 -19.37 23.17 4.71
N SER A 68 -19.22 22.19 5.60
CA SER A 68 -19.05 22.44 7.03
C SER A 68 -17.62 22.92 7.34
N LYS A 69 -17.49 24.16 7.80
CA LYS A 69 -16.19 24.73 8.17
C LYS A 69 -15.53 23.98 9.32
N SER A 70 -16.30 23.59 10.35
CA SER A 70 -15.79 22.81 11.48
C SER A 70 -15.33 21.40 11.08
N LEU A 71 -15.93 20.80 10.04
CA LEU A 71 -15.45 19.54 9.50
C LEU A 71 -14.11 19.73 8.79
N LEU A 72 -13.98 20.75 7.94
CA LEU A 72 -12.76 21.00 7.14
C LEU A 72 -11.49 21.19 7.98
N ASP A 73 -11.62 21.76 9.18
CA ASP A 73 -10.49 21.96 10.10
C ASP A 73 -10.04 20.65 10.79
N SER A 74 -10.90 19.62 10.81
CA SER A 74 -10.60 18.29 11.36
C SER A 74 -9.80 17.39 10.39
N GLU A 75 -9.13 16.38 10.93
CA GLU A 75 -8.47 15.34 10.13
C GLU A 75 -9.46 14.56 9.22
N GLU A 76 -10.74 14.46 9.63
CA GLU A 76 -11.79 13.85 8.82
C GLU A 76 -12.08 14.69 7.57
N GLY A 77 -12.27 16.00 7.74
CA GLY A 77 -12.51 16.93 6.63
C GLY A 77 -11.33 17.01 5.66
N LYS A 78 -10.09 16.93 6.16
CA LYS A 78 -8.90 16.82 5.31
C LYS A 78 -8.93 15.55 4.45
N MET A 79 -9.31 14.40 5.03
CA MET A 79 -9.49 13.15 4.28
C MET A 79 -10.64 13.24 3.26
N CYS A 80 -11.80 13.76 3.66
CA CYS A 80 -12.94 13.97 2.78
C CYS A 80 -12.61 14.90 1.60
N LYS A 81 -11.84 15.96 1.85
CA LYS A 81 -11.40 16.91 0.83
C LYS A 81 -10.46 16.24 -0.17
N LEU A 82 -9.42 15.56 0.31
CA LEU A 82 -8.50 14.79 -0.54
C LEU A 82 -9.24 13.76 -1.40
N MET A 83 -10.21 13.05 -0.82
CA MET A 83 -11.06 12.09 -1.53
C MET A 83 -11.90 12.77 -2.63
N HIS A 84 -12.56 13.88 -2.32
CA HIS A 84 -13.35 14.67 -3.28
C HIS A 84 -12.49 15.21 -4.43
N ASP A 85 -11.31 15.76 -4.12
CA ASP A 85 -10.42 16.31 -5.13
C ASP A 85 -9.88 15.22 -6.05
N ILE A 86 -9.42 14.08 -5.51
CA ILE A 86 -9.02 12.92 -6.34
C ILE A 86 -10.19 12.41 -7.20
N LEU A 87 -11.43 12.43 -6.70
CA LEU A 87 -12.63 11.96 -7.43
C LEU A 87 -13.05 12.88 -8.58
N THR A 88 -12.86 14.19 -8.43
CA THR A 88 -13.41 15.22 -9.32
C THR A 88 -12.38 15.91 -10.21
N ASP A 89 -11.10 15.75 -9.92
CA ASP A 89 -9.99 16.30 -10.69
C ASP A 89 -9.09 15.17 -11.21
N ASP A 90 -8.92 15.06 -12.52
CA ASP A 90 -8.04 14.04 -13.10
C ASP A 90 -6.56 14.44 -13.07
N ALA A 91 -6.19 15.68 -12.67
CA ALA A 91 -4.80 16.02 -12.40
C ALA A 91 -4.19 15.08 -11.34
N HIS A 92 -4.95 14.81 -10.27
CA HIS A 92 -4.57 13.81 -9.27
C HIS A 92 -4.56 12.38 -9.83
N LEU A 93 -5.31 12.07 -10.89
CA LEU A 93 -5.33 10.71 -11.43
C LEU A 93 -4.01 10.35 -12.11
N VAL A 94 -3.30 11.32 -12.68
CA VAL A 94 -2.03 11.10 -13.41
C VAL A 94 -0.95 10.49 -12.50
N GLU A 95 -0.93 10.83 -11.21
CA GLU A 95 -0.04 10.21 -10.19
C GLU A 95 -0.17 8.68 -10.08
N TYR A 96 -1.28 8.12 -10.59
CA TYR A 96 -1.62 6.70 -10.52
C TYR A 96 -1.53 6.00 -11.88
N LEU A 97 -0.92 6.65 -12.88
CA LEU A 97 -0.72 6.14 -14.24
C LEU A 97 0.77 5.85 -14.51
N ASP A 98 1.02 4.77 -15.24
CA ASP A 98 2.34 4.32 -15.69
C ASP A 98 2.92 5.19 -16.81
N GLU A 99 2.06 5.83 -17.60
CA GLU A 99 2.43 6.75 -18.67
C GLU A 99 2.24 8.18 -18.15
N ASP A 100 3.16 9.10 -18.47
CA ASP A 100 2.93 10.52 -18.19
C ASP A 100 1.90 11.08 -19.18
N LEU A 101 0.65 11.12 -18.71
CA LEU A 101 -0.50 11.66 -19.43
C LEU A 101 -0.85 13.09 -19.02
N ALA A 102 0.01 13.80 -18.27
CA ALA A 102 -0.23 15.19 -17.88
C ALA A 102 -0.45 16.10 -19.09
N LYS A 103 0.24 15.83 -20.21
CA LYS A 103 0.08 16.49 -21.52
C LYS A 103 -1.33 16.40 -22.13
N TYR A 104 -2.20 15.52 -21.62
CA TYR A 104 -3.59 15.35 -22.06
C TYR A 104 -4.61 15.95 -21.06
N LEU A 105 -4.17 16.66 -20.02
CA LEU A 105 -5.07 17.38 -19.13
C LEU A 105 -5.62 18.63 -19.81
N GLU A 106 -6.94 18.78 -19.79
CA GLU A 106 -7.65 19.99 -20.22
C GLU A 106 -8.58 20.49 -19.10
N SER A 107 -8.79 21.81 -19.02
CA SER A 107 -9.71 22.39 -18.03
C SER A 107 -11.15 22.28 -18.50
N ASN A 108 -12.02 21.66 -17.68
CA ASN A 108 -13.45 21.60 -17.96
C ASN A 108 -14.19 22.89 -17.55
N ALA A 109 -15.47 22.99 -17.89
CA ALA A 109 -16.32 24.15 -17.58
C ALA A 109 -16.47 24.48 -16.08
N ALA A 110 -16.05 23.59 -15.17
CA ALA A 110 -16.02 23.81 -13.73
C ALA A 110 -14.61 24.12 -13.19
N GLY A 111 -13.63 24.37 -14.07
CA GLY A 111 -12.24 24.68 -13.71
C GLY A 111 -11.42 23.50 -13.20
N LYS A 112 -11.95 22.26 -13.29
CA LYS A 112 -11.26 21.03 -12.90
C LYS A 112 -10.52 20.43 -14.09
N GLN A 113 -9.34 19.85 -13.89
CA GLN A 113 -8.63 19.18 -14.99
C GLN A 113 -9.30 17.83 -15.28
N VAL A 114 -9.43 17.51 -16.57
CA VAL A 114 -9.93 16.23 -17.07
C VAL A 114 -8.98 15.70 -18.12
N LEU A 115 -8.77 14.38 -18.15
CA LEU A 115 -7.94 13.75 -19.18
C LEU A 115 -8.71 13.63 -20.50
N ASN A 116 -8.27 14.36 -21.53
CA ASN A 116 -8.80 14.29 -22.89
C ASN A 116 -8.39 12.97 -23.55
N THR A 117 -9.29 11.99 -23.49
CA THR A 117 -9.01 10.66 -24.04
C THR A 117 -9.10 10.59 -25.57
N LYS A 118 -9.37 11.68 -26.32
CA LYS A 118 -9.52 11.57 -27.79
C LYS A 118 -8.19 11.21 -28.48
N ALA A 119 -7.14 11.99 -28.16
CA ALA A 119 -5.80 11.89 -28.75
C ALA A 119 -4.92 10.77 -28.17
N MET A 120 -5.42 10.02 -27.19
CA MET A 120 -4.71 8.90 -26.56
C MET A 120 -4.73 7.63 -27.43
N SER A 121 -3.67 6.82 -27.34
CA SER A 121 -3.65 5.45 -27.84
C SER A 121 -4.63 4.54 -27.08
N PHE A 122 -4.87 3.34 -27.61
CA PHE A 122 -5.74 2.35 -26.94
C PHE A 122 -5.21 1.94 -25.55
N LYS A 123 -3.89 1.83 -25.39
CA LYS A 123 -3.22 1.48 -24.11
C LYS A 123 -3.54 2.52 -23.04
N GLU A 124 -3.27 3.79 -23.36
CA GLU A 124 -3.52 4.94 -22.48
C GLU A 124 -5.01 5.08 -22.15
N LYS A 125 -5.90 4.96 -23.15
CA LYS A 125 -7.37 4.93 -22.96
C LYS A 125 -7.82 3.86 -21.97
N SER A 126 -7.34 2.62 -22.15
CA SER A 126 -7.68 1.47 -21.31
C SER A 126 -7.22 1.68 -19.86
N GLN A 127 -6.00 2.21 -19.70
CA GLN A 127 -5.42 2.50 -18.39
C GLN A 127 -6.18 3.60 -17.64
N VAL A 128 -6.49 4.73 -18.30
CA VAL A 128 -7.30 5.82 -17.73
C VAL A 128 -8.69 5.31 -17.35
N ALA A 129 -9.33 4.49 -18.18
CA ALA A 129 -10.61 3.88 -17.86
C ALA A 129 -10.53 2.95 -16.63
N ASN A 130 -9.47 2.13 -16.52
CA ASN A 130 -9.24 1.24 -15.38
C ASN A 130 -9.03 2.04 -14.08
N ALA A 131 -8.18 3.08 -14.11
CA ALA A 131 -7.91 3.94 -12.97
C ALA A 131 -9.17 4.70 -12.52
N LYS A 132 -9.96 5.27 -13.46
CA LYS A 132 -11.25 5.92 -13.17
C LYS A 132 -12.26 4.92 -12.57
N LEU A 133 -12.33 3.68 -13.06
CA LEU A 133 -13.20 2.65 -12.50
C LEU A 133 -12.78 2.28 -11.07
N LYS A 134 -11.50 1.95 -10.86
CA LYS A 134 -10.92 1.61 -9.54
C LYS A 134 -11.13 2.74 -8.52
N ARG A 135 -10.97 4.01 -8.93
CA ARG A 135 -11.29 5.19 -8.13
C ARG A 135 -12.75 5.20 -7.65
N LYS A 136 -13.72 4.99 -8.56
CA LYS A 136 -15.15 4.92 -8.19
C LYS A 136 -15.47 3.74 -7.27
N GLN A 137 -14.89 2.56 -7.52
CA GLN A 137 -15.07 1.37 -6.69
C GLN A 137 -14.55 1.57 -5.26
N LEU A 138 -13.33 2.11 -5.13
CA LEU A 138 -12.70 2.42 -3.85
C LEU A 138 -13.53 3.42 -3.05
N PHE A 139 -14.09 4.45 -3.69
CA PHE A 139 -14.94 5.45 -3.03
C PHE A 139 -16.19 4.83 -2.41
N LEU A 140 -16.93 4.01 -3.17
CA LEU A 140 -18.12 3.33 -2.67
C LEU A 140 -17.80 2.36 -1.53
N MET A 141 -16.64 1.69 -1.57
CA MET A 141 -16.18 0.84 -0.45
C MET A 141 -15.73 1.62 0.78
N PHE A 142 -15.33 2.89 0.63
CA PHE A 142 -14.72 3.63 1.73
C PHE A 142 -15.69 3.89 2.90
N LYS A 143 -16.99 4.05 2.61
CA LYS A 143 -18.05 4.16 3.63
C LYS A 143 -18.15 2.89 4.50
N GLU A 144 -18.01 1.72 3.90
CA GLU A 144 -17.99 0.44 4.61
C GLU A 144 -16.66 0.16 5.31
N ILE A 145 -15.54 0.63 4.75
CA ILE A 145 -14.22 0.59 5.40
C ILE A 145 -14.22 1.44 6.69
N ILE A 146 -14.85 2.61 6.69
CA ILE A 146 -15.02 3.43 7.89
C ILE A 146 -15.81 2.66 8.96
N GLN A 147 -16.96 2.08 8.60
CA GLN A 147 -17.76 1.26 9.51
C GLN A 147 -16.98 0.03 10.04
N ALA A 148 -16.22 -0.64 9.17
CA ALA A 148 -15.37 -1.77 9.53
C ALA A 148 -14.23 -1.37 10.49
N GLN A 149 -13.70 -0.14 10.38
CA GLN A 149 -12.73 0.37 11.34
C GLN A 149 -13.37 0.64 12.71
N VAL A 150 -14.61 1.14 12.76
CA VAL A 150 -15.33 1.34 14.03
C VAL A 150 -15.51 -0.01 14.76
N GLU A 151 -15.93 -1.04 14.03
CA GLU A 151 -16.05 -2.41 14.57
C GLU A 151 -14.68 -2.99 14.97
N LEU A 152 -13.62 -2.80 14.18
CA LEU A 152 -12.26 -3.23 14.53
C LEU A 152 -11.73 -2.52 15.77
N ASN A 153 -12.04 -1.24 15.96
CA ASN A 153 -11.65 -0.48 17.15
C ASN A 153 -12.36 -1.04 18.39
N GLN A 154 -13.67 -1.32 18.30
CA GLN A 154 -14.44 -1.97 19.38
C GLN A 154 -13.91 -3.39 19.69
N PHE A 155 -13.45 -4.13 18.68
CA PHE A 155 -12.81 -5.44 18.88
C PHE A 155 -11.46 -5.32 19.61
N ALA A 156 -10.62 -4.34 19.22
CA ALA A 156 -9.33 -4.12 19.86
C ALA A 156 -9.45 -3.66 21.32
N GLU A 157 -10.53 -2.97 21.68
CA GLU A 157 -10.86 -2.63 23.07
C GLU A 157 -11.04 -3.87 23.96
N GLN A 158 -11.57 -4.98 23.41
CA GLN A 158 -11.64 -6.25 24.13
C GLN A 158 -10.25 -6.81 24.41
N LEU A 159 -9.31 -6.66 23.47
CA LEU A 159 -7.91 -7.07 23.66
C LEU A 159 -7.18 -6.19 24.67
N ARG A 160 -7.48 -4.88 24.71
CA ARG A 160 -6.98 -4.00 25.77
C ARG A 160 -7.46 -4.44 27.15
N ALA A 161 -8.75 -4.75 27.28
CA ALA A 161 -9.34 -5.22 28.54
C ALA A 161 -8.80 -6.59 28.98
N ALA A 162 -8.67 -7.55 28.07
CA ALA A 162 -8.27 -8.92 28.40
C ALA A 162 -6.75 -9.12 28.59
N PHE A 163 -5.91 -8.35 27.88
CA PHE A 163 -4.45 -8.56 27.85
C PHE A 163 -3.63 -7.33 28.27
N GLY A 164 -4.28 -6.26 28.75
CA GLY A 164 -3.60 -4.99 29.06
C GLY A 164 -2.90 -4.37 27.85
N ALA A 165 -3.39 -4.69 26.64
CA ALA A 165 -2.74 -4.35 25.38
C ALA A 165 -2.86 -2.86 25.03
N GLU A 166 -1.81 -2.29 24.46
CA GLU A 166 -1.83 -0.93 23.93
C GLU A 166 -2.28 -0.94 22.47
N ILE A 167 -3.25 -0.09 22.15
CA ILE A 167 -3.79 0.06 20.81
C ILE A 167 -3.07 1.19 20.10
N SER A 168 -2.61 0.95 18.87
CA SER A 168 -1.93 1.95 18.04
C SER A 168 -2.37 1.88 16.58
N PHE A 169 -2.35 3.02 15.92
CA PHE A 169 -2.67 3.16 14.49
C PHE A 169 -1.41 3.44 13.69
N PRO A 170 -1.27 2.89 12.46
CA PRO A 170 -0.14 3.21 11.60
C PRO A 170 -0.08 4.72 11.28
N PRO A 171 1.13 5.33 11.19
CA PRO A 171 1.26 6.74 10.85
C PRO A 171 0.55 7.09 9.53
N GLY A 172 -0.14 8.24 9.52
CA GLY A 172 -0.94 8.68 8.36
C GLY A 172 -2.24 7.89 8.14
N ALA A 173 -2.67 7.07 9.11
CA ALA A 173 -3.97 6.43 9.10
C ALA A 173 -4.98 7.22 9.95
N TYR A 174 -6.13 7.58 9.40
CA TYR A 174 -7.18 8.30 10.12
C TYR A 174 -7.98 7.33 10.99
N GLY A 175 -7.72 7.29 12.30
CA GLY A 175 -8.35 6.33 13.22
C GLY A 175 -8.09 4.86 12.87
N GLY A 176 -7.00 4.57 12.15
CA GLY A 176 -6.66 3.26 11.59
C GLY A 176 -6.91 3.13 10.07
N ILE A 177 -7.77 3.97 9.49
CA ILE A 177 -8.14 3.91 8.08
C ILE A 177 -6.95 4.33 7.20
N LYS A 178 -6.56 3.49 6.24
CA LYS A 178 -5.55 3.85 5.22
C LYS A 178 -6.04 5.05 4.40
N SER A 179 -5.18 6.04 4.15
CA SER A 179 -5.51 7.18 3.27
C SER A 179 -6.05 6.75 1.90
N TYR A 180 -6.98 7.54 1.35
CA TYR A 180 -7.60 7.25 0.06
C TYR A 180 -6.58 7.17 -1.08
N SER A 181 -5.61 8.09 -1.13
CA SER A 181 -4.47 8.05 -2.05
C SER A 181 -3.62 6.79 -1.90
N GLY A 182 -3.30 6.39 -0.67
CA GLY A 182 -2.53 5.18 -0.39
C GLY A 182 -3.27 3.89 -0.77
N ALA A 183 -4.60 3.87 -0.65
CA ALA A 183 -5.45 2.78 -1.10
C ALA A 183 -5.54 2.74 -2.63
N LEU A 184 -5.69 3.89 -3.30
CA LEU A 184 -5.72 4.00 -4.75
C LEU A 184 -4.39 3.53 -5.37
N ALA A 185 -3.25 4.04 -4.89
CA ALA A 185 -1.92 3.58 -5.30
C ALA A 185 -1.73 2.05 -5.16
N LYS A 186 -2.28 1.44 -4.09
CA LYS A 186 -2.18 -0.01 -3.91
C LYS A 186 -2.85 -0.80 -5.04
N ILE A 187 -4.00 -0.34 -5.53
CA ILE A 187 -4.77 -1.02 -6.58
C ILE A 187 -4.41 -0.57 -8.01
N THR A 188 -3.73 0.56 -8.19
CA THR A 188 -3.31 1.06 -9.51
C THR A 188 -1.85 0.75 -9.82
N THR A 189 -0.91 1.04 -8.92
CA THR A 189 0.53 1.04 -9.25
C THR A 189 1.31 -0.14 -8.69
N ARG A 190 1.04 -0.58 -7.46
CA ARG A 190 1.94 -1.51 -6.73
C ARG A 190 1.96 -2.94 -7.26
N VAL A 191 0.79 -3.47 -7.64
CA VAL A 191 0.66 -4.75 -8.36
C VAL A 191 -0.53 -4.59 -9.31
N ARG A 192 -0.30 -4.37 -10.60
CA ARG A 192 -1.39 -4.03 -11.56
C ARG A 192 -2.43 -5.14 -11.71
N ASN A 193 -2.01 -6.38 -11.42
CA ASN A 193 -2.86 -7.59 -11.36
C ASN A 193 -3.61 -7.76 -10.02
N ASN A 194 -3.35 -6.93 -9.01
CA ASN A 194 -4.12 -6.96 -7.77
C ASN A 194 -5.39 -6.15 -7.95
N ASP A 195 -6.49 -6.79 -7.59
CA ASP A 195 -7.80 -6.23 -7.62
C ASP A 195 -8.13 -5.48 -6.33
N VAL A 196 -9.27 -4.80 -6.31
CA VAL A 196 -9.85 -4.17 -5.12
C VAL A 196 -9.96 -5.15 -3.94
N GLY A 197 -10.05 -6.45 -4.26
CA GLY A 197 -9.94 -7.58 -3.35
C GLY A 197 -8.74 -7.59 -2.40
N ASP A 198 -7.62 -6.95 -2.74
CA ASP A 198 -6.43 -6.91 -1.86
C ASP A 198 -6.46 -5.75 -0.84
N LEU A 199 -7.51 -4.93 -0.79
CA LEU A 199 -7.67 -3.83 0.19
C LEU A 199 -8.06 -4.28 1.61
N LYS A 200 -7.67 -5.49 2.02
CA LYS A 200 -7.94 -6.08 3.36
C LYS A 200 -7.29 -5.33 4.52
N ASP A 201 -6.38 -4.41 4.23
CA ASP A 201 -5.64 -3.58 5.16
C ASP A 201 -6.06 -2.10 5.09
N CYS A 202 -7.24 -1.79 4.53
CA CYS A 202 -7.78 -0.42 4.52
C CYS A 202 -8.41 -0.03 5.85
N ALA A 203 -9.19 -0.91 6.48
CA ALA A 203 -9.41 -0.87 7.92
C ALA A 203 -8.27 -1.68 8.58
N ARG A 204 -7.52 -1.07 9.50
CA ARG A 204 -6.36 -1.71 10.13
C ARG A 204 -6.03 -1.17 11.51
N ILE A 205 -5.46 -2.03 12.35
CA ILE A 205 -5.02 -1.66 13.70
C ILE A 205 -3.77 -2.44 14.12
N THR A 206 -2.98 -1.88 15.04
CA THR A 206 -1.84 -2.56 15.66
C THR A 206 -2.06 -2.66 17.17
N VAL A 207 -2.09 -3.90 17.66
CA VAL A 207 -2.23 -4.26 19.07
C VAL A 207 -0.86 -4.65 19.61
N LYS A 208 -0.42 -3.98 20.66
CA LYS A 208 0.89 -4.18 21.29
C LYS A 208 0.71 -4.83 22.66
N VAL A 209 1.27 -6.01 22.84
CA VAL A 209 1.32 -6.74 24.13
C VAL A 209 2.76 -6.78 24.65
N LYS A 210 2.96 -7.04 25.94
CA LYS A 210 4.26 -6.83 26.62
C LYS A 210 5.22 -8.01 26.50
N SER A 211 4.70 -9.24 26.32
CA SER A 211 5.50 -10.48 26.29
C SER A 211 5.03 -11.47 25.23
N PHE A 212 5.88 -12.44 24.86
CA PHE A 212 5.48 -13.55 23.98
C PHE A 212 4.34 -14.41 24.57
N LYS A 213 4.22 -14.53 25.89
CA LYS A 213 3.12 -15.25 26.55
C LYS A 213 1.77 -14.57 26.31
N GLU A 214 1.72 -13.24 26.44
CA GLU A 214 0.52 -12.46 26.11
C GLU A 214 0.25 -12.48 24.61
N LEU A 215 1.30 -12.46 23.76
CA LEU A 215 1.21 -12.57 22.30
C LEU A 215 0.53 -13.88 21.87
N GLN A 216 0.95 -15.01 22.44
CA GLN A 216 0.32 -16.31 22.20
C GLN A 216 -1.11 -16.36 22.75
N SER A 217 -1.35 -15.81 23.95
CA SER A 217 -2.68 -15.81 24.58
C SER A 217 -3.70 -14.99 23.76
N ALA A 218 -3.29 -13.79 23.31
CA ALA A 218 -4.10 -12.94 22.45
C ALA A 218 -4.30 -13.56 21.05
N LYS A 219 -3.27 -14.22 20.47
CA LYS A 219 -3.41 -14.99 19.23
C LYS A 219 -4.51 -16.06 19.36
N LEU A 220 -4.46 -16.88 20.41
CA LEU A 220 -5.44 -17.95 20.65
C LEU A 220 -6.85 -17.40 20.89
N PHE A 221 -6.98 -16.30 21.63
CA PHE A 221 -8.25 -15.60 21.80
C PHE A 221 -8.82 -15.13 20.46
N ILE A 222 -8.04 -14.44 19.63
CA ILE A 222 -8.49 -13.95 18.31
C ILE A 222 -8.88 -15.14 17.40
N CYS A 223 -8.11 -16.23 17.41
CA CYS A 223 -8.45 -17.46 16.68
C CYS A 223 -9.80 -18.07 17.10
N SER A 224 -10.28 -17.79 18.32
CA SER A 224 -11.55 -18.31 18.84
C SER A 224 -12.78 -17.49 18.41
N THR A 225 -12.63 -16.25 17.93
CA THR A 225 -13.75 -15.34 17.70
C THR A 225 -14.44 -15.57 16.34
N LYS A 226 -15.68 -15.07 16.20
CA LYS A 226 -16.47 -15.22 14.96
C LYS A 226 -15.79 -14.54 13.77
N GLU A 227 -15.15 -13.39 13.99
CA GLU A 227 -14.55 -12.54 12.97
C GLU A 227 -13.38 -13.26 12.26
N PHE A 228 -12.62 -14.07 13.01
CA PHE A 228 -11.57 -14.92 12.43
C PHE A 228 -12.13 -16.23 11.87
N ARG A 229 -13.02 -16.93 12.61
CA ARG A 229 -13.52 -18.26 12.20
C ARG A 229 -14.16 -18.26 10.81
N VAL A 230 -14.89 -17.20 10.45
CA VAL A 230 -15.52 -17.05 9.12
C VAL A 230 -14.51 -16.95 7.96
N VAL A 231 -13.24 -16.64 8.23
CA VAL A 231 -12.15 -16.58 7.23
C VAL A 231 -11.03 -17.60 7.48
N SER A 232 -11.10 -18.40 8.54
CA SER A 232 -10.05 -19.35 8.93
C SER A 232 -9.76 -20.46 7.91
N THR A 233 -10.61 -20.65 6.88
CA THR A 233 -10.34 -21.60 5.79
C THR A 233 -9.40 -21.05 4.70
N TYR A 234 -9.08 -19.75 4.71
CA TYR A 234 -8.17 -19.16 3.74
C TYR A 234 -6.72 -19.19 4.24
N GLN A 235 -5.80 -19.73 3.44
CA GLN A 235 -4.38 -19.94 3.77
C GLN A 235 -3.65 -18.69 4.30
N LYS A 236 -4.13 -17.49 3.95
CA LYS A 236 -3.53 -16.20 4.33
C LYS A 236 -4.40 -15.37 5.28
N ALA A 237 -5.41 -15.97 5.93
CA ALA A 237 -6.25 -15.29 6.93
C ALA A 237 -5.51 -14.98 8.23
N LEU A 238 -4.52 -15.78 8.58
CA LEU A 238 -3.52 -15.50 9.60
C LEU A 238 -2.12 -15.67 8.98
N LYS A 239 -1.20 -14.81 9.39
CA LYS A 239 0.25 -14.97 9.16
C LYS A 239 0.95 -14.84 10.50
N ASP A 240 1.39 -15.95 11.08
CA ASP A 240 2.23 -15.94 12.27
C ASP A 240 3.70 -16.08 11.87
N ARG A 241 4.42 -14.96 11.87
CA ARG A 241 5.88 -14.93 11.58
C ARG A 241 6.75 -15.27 12.79
N TYR A 242 6.15 -15.43 13.97
CA TYR A 242 6.82 -15.94 15.16
C TYR A 242 6.71 -17.45 15.29
N GLN A 243 5.82 -18.09 14.51
CA GLN A 243 5.64 -19.53 14.41
C GLN A 243 5.21 -20.18 15.74
N LEU A 244 4.29 -19.53 16.46
CA LEU A 244 3.88 -19.93 17.81
C LEU A 244 2.78 -21.00 17.84
N ALA A 245 2.34 -21.51 16.69
CA ALA A 245 1.47 -22.69 16.68
C ALA A 245 2.32 -23.95 16.81
N GLU A 246 1.94 -24.84 17.71
CA GLU A 246 2.59 -26.13 17.91
C GLU A 246 2.43 -27.03 16.67
N VAL A 247 3.43 -27.88 16.42
CA VAL A 247 3.42 -28.88 15.34
C VAL A 247 2.25 -29.86 15.54
N GLY A 248 1.50 -30.12 14.47
CA GLY A 248 0.28 -30.94 14.50
C GLY A 248 -0.98 -30.20 14.97
N SER A 249 -0.88 -28.93 15.38
CA SER A 249 -2.06 -28.14 15.73
C SER A 249 -2.77 -27.59 14.48
N GLY A 250 -4.10 -27.42 14.55
CA GLY A 250 -4.87 -26.82 13.44
C GLY A 250 -4.48 -25.37 13.08
N LEU A 251 -3.63 -24.72 13.89
CA LEU A 251 -3.08 -23.39 13.62
C LEU A 251 -1.69 -23.42 12.96
N GLU A 252 -1.02 -24.59 12.88
CA GLU A 252 0.31 -24.75 12.27
C GLU A 252 0.33 -24.26 10.82
N GLN A 253 -0.77 -24.47 10.08
CA GLN A 253 -0.94 -24.00 8.70
C GLN A 253 -0.77 -22.48 8.48
N PHE A 254 -0.81 -21.68 9.56
CA PHE A 254 -0.60 -20.23 9.53
C PHE A 254 0.79 -19.78 10.01
N ASN A 255 1.63 -20.71 10.48
CA ASN A 255 3.04 -20.44 10.74
C ASN A 255 3.72 -20.12 9.39
N VAL A 256 4.39 -18.98 9.32
CA VAL A 256 5.13 -18.53 8.14
C VAL A 256 6.51 -18.04 8.55
N ALA A 257 7.44 -17.95 7.61
CA ALA A 257 8.74 -17.31 7.88
C ALA A 257 8.56 -15.82 8.22
N ALA A 258 9.61 -15.21 8.80
CA ALA A 258 9.77 -13.76 8.74
C ALA A 258 9.73 -13.28 7.28
N ASP A 259 9.46 -11.99 7.04
CA ASP A 259 9.67 -11.48 5.67
C ASP A 259 11.17 -11.33 5.34
N ASP A 260 11.48 -10.95 4.10
CA ASP A 260 12.86 -10.92 3.57
C ASP A 260 13.78 -9.93 4.30
N SER A 261 13.20 -9.00 5.06
CA SER A 261 13.92 -8.07 5.95
C SER A 261 14.17 -8.64 7.35
N GLY A 262 13.57 -9.77 7.70
CA GLY A 262 13.61 -10.39 9.03
C GLY A 262 12.51 -9.90 9.99
N TYR A 263 11.59 -9.05 9.51
CA TYR A 263 10.48 -8.56 10.34
C TYR A 263 9.51 -9.68 10.72
N LYS A 264 9.07 -9.66 11.98
CA LYS A 264 8.05 -10.56 12.53
C LYS A 264 6.85 -9.80 13.07
N ASP A 265 5.66 -10.33 12.80
CA ASP A 265 4.39 -9.96 13.40
C ASP A 265 3.43 -11.16 13.36
N ILE A 266 2.35 -11.08 14.12
CA ILE A 266 1.18 -11.92 13.90
C ILE A 266 0.14 -11.04 13.22
N LYS A 267 -0.24 -11.37 11.98
CA LYS A 267 -1.20 -10.60 11.20
C LYS A 267 -2.47 -11.41 10.98
N PHE A 268 -3.56 -10.94 11.56
CA PHE A 268 -4.91 -11.44 11.35
C PHE A 268 -5.62 -10.61 10.27
N PHE A 269 -6.43 -11.30 9.48
CA PHE A 269 -7.55 -10.72 8.76
C PHE A 269 -8.84 -11.16 9.43
N LEU A 270 -9.72 -10.21 9.69
CA LEU A 270 -10.95 -10.40 10.45
C LEU A 270 -12.12 -9.90 9.61
N LYS A 271 -13.19 -10.69 9.48
CA LYS A 271 -14.41 -10.26 8.77
C LYS A 271 -15.34 -9.54 9.73
N MET A 272 -15.56 -8.25 9.50
CA MET A 272 -16.49 -7.40 10.24
C MET A 272 -17.95 -7.74 9.86
N ASN A 273 -18.92 -7.28 10.66
CA ASN A 273 -20.32 -7.65 10.47
C ASN A 273 -20.90 -7.11 9.16
N ASN A 274 -20.42 -5.96 8.69
CA ASN A 274 -20.76 -5.41 7.37
C ASN A 274 -20.12 -6.16 6.18
N GLY A 275 -19.38 -7.24 6.43
CA GLY A 275 -18.78 -8.11 5.43
C GLY A 275 -17.38 -7.72 4.97
N GLN A 276 -16.89 -6.51 5.30
CA GLN A 276 -15.53 -6.08 4.99
C GLN A 276 -14.50 -6.82 5.83
N ILE A 277 -13.35 -7.11 5.22
CA ILE A 277 -12.16 -7.59 5.91
C ILE A 277 -11.37 -6.40 6.50
N ALA A 278 -10.91 -6.55 7.73
CA ALA A 278 -10.01 -5.62 8.40
C ALA A 278 -8.73 -6.34 8.86
N GLU A 279 -7.61 -5.61 8.94
CA GLU A 279 -6.30 -6.16 9.31
C GLU A 279 -5.94 -5.82 10.76
N LEU A 280 -5.66 -6.84 11.59
CA LEU A 280 -5.14 -6.67 12.94
C LEU A 280 -3.71 -7.21 13.01
N GLN A 281 -2.76 -6.33 13.29
CA GLN A 281 -1.38 -6.70 13.57
C GLN A 281 -1.17 -6.80 15.08
N LEU A 282 -0.81 -7.98 15.57
CA LEU A 282 -0.47 -8.24 16.96
C LEU A 282 1.07 -8.35 17.07
N ASN A 283 1.66 -7.58 17.98
CA ASN A 283 3.12 -7.37 18.03
C ASN A 283 3.64 -7.05 19.45
N ILE A 284 4.96 -7.06 19.63
CA ILE A 284 5.68 -6.69 20.86
C ILE A 284 6.37 -5.31 20.72
N PRO A 285 6.74 -4.62 21.82
CA PRO A 285 7.20 -3.23 21.75
C PRO A 285 8.53 -3.07 21.00
N GLY A 286 9.52 -3.93 21.26
CA GLY A 286 10.83 -3.86 20.61
C GLY A 286 10.74 -3.98 19.08
N MET A 287 9.89 -4.87 18.60
CA MET A 287 9.69 -5.13 17.18
C MET A 287 8.93 -4.00 16.48
N LEU A 288 8.02 -3.30 17.18
CA LEU A 288 7.41 -2.07 16.66
C LEU A 288 8.39 -0.89 16.60
N VAL A 289 9.33 -0.78 17.55
CA VAL A 289 10.42 0.21 17.51
C VAL A 289 11.36 -0.09 16.33
N ALA A 290 11.79 -1.35 16.18
CA ALA A 290 12.60 -1.82 15.06
C ALA A 290 11.91 -1.50 13.72
N LYS A 291 10.63 -1.88 13.56
CA LYS A 291 9.81 -1.55 12.39
C LYS A 291 9.76 -0.06 12.10
N LYS A 292 9.57 0.80 13.11
CA LYS A 292 9.51 2.26 12.92
C LYS A 292 10.84 2.82 12.37
N LYS A 293 11.99 2.33 12.85
CA LYS A 293 13.31 2.77 12.40
C LYS A 293 13.68 2.16 11.03
N ALA A 294 13.40 0.88 10.80
CA ALA A 294 13.69 0.16 9.56
C ALA A 294 12.74 0.51 8.39
N HIS A 295 11.49 0.91 8.65
CA HIS A 295 10.55 1.30 7.58
C HIS A 295 11.02 2.54 6.81
N ILE A 296 11.87 3.40 7.39
CA ILE A 296 12.44 4.54 6.68
C ILE A 296 13.43 4.05 5.60
N ILE A 297 14.19 2.98 5.89
CA ILE A 297 15.05 2.29 4.92
C ILE A 297 14.19 1.65 3.82
N TYR A 298 13.08 0.98 4.19
CA TYR A 298 12.13 0.43 3.23
C TYR A 298 11.51 1.49 2.32
N ASP A 299 11.23 2.70 2.84
CA ASP A 299 10.75 3.82 2.04
C ASP A 299 11.78 4.32 1.01
N ILE A 300 13.08 4.21 1.28
CA ILE A 300 14.16 4.46 0.31
C ILE A 300 14.20 3.32 -0.72
N ALA A 301 14.36 2.07 -0.27
CA ALA A 301 14.51 0.90 -1.13
C ALA A 301 13.37 0.77 -2.16
N ARG A 302 12.12 0.93 -1.72
CA ARG A 302 10.93 0.81 -2.59
C ARG A 302 10.80 1.88 -3.68
N THR A 303 11.65 2.91 -3.71
CA THR A 303 11.66 3.91 -4.80
C THR A 303 12.34 3.39 -6.05
N ASN A 304 13.27 2.42 -5.90
CA ASN A 304 13.82 1.63 -6.98
C ASN A 304 14.28 0.27 -6.41
N GLN A 305 13.31 -0.63 -6.20
CA GLN A 305 13.54 -1.91 -5.52
C GLN A 305 14.56 -2.77 -6.27
N ASP A 306 14.45 -2.85 -7.60
CA ASP A 306 15.36 -3.64 -8.44
C ASP A 306 16.80 -3.14 -8.33
N ALA A 307 17.02 -1.82 -8.38
CA ALA A 307 18.37 -1.26 -8.19
C ALA A 307 18.89 -1.48 -6.77
N PHE A 308 18.04 -1.32 -5.74
CA PHE A 308 18.41 -1.55 -4.36
C PHE A 308 18.84 -3.00 -4.12
N ASP A 309 18.06 -3.98 -4.57
CA ASP A 309 18.33 -5.41 -4.37
C ASP A 309 19.55 -5.88 -5.16
N ASN A 310 19.75 -5.38 -6.38
CA ASN A 310 20.93 -5.68 -7.20
C ASN A 310 22.16 -4.79 -6.90
N ARG A 311 22.10 -3.96 -5.84
CA ARG A 311 23.17 -3.03 -5.42
C ARG A 311 23.67 -2.10 -6.54
N GLN A 312 22.75 -1.66 -7.41
CA GLN A 312 23.00 -0.68 -8.45
C GLN A 312 22.77 0.74 -7.92
N GLN A 313 23.47 1.72 -8.48
CA GLN A 313 23.28 3.12 -8.08
C GLN A 313 21.93 3.65 -8.58
N PHE A 314 21.20 4.36 -7.72
CA PHE A 314 19.98 5.08 -8.11
C PHE A 314 19.81 6.39 -7.33
N GLN A 315 19.00 7.31 -7.89
CA GLN A 315 18.57 8.53 -7.21
C GLN A 315 17.12 8.37 -6.75
N VAL A 316 16.83 8.77 -5.52
CA VAL A 316 15.45 8.88 -5.02
C VAL A 316 14.82 10.12 -5.64
N MET A 317 13.83 9.93 -6.52
CA MET A 317 13.12 11.02 -7.19
C MET A 317 11.89 11.51 -6.40
N SER A 318 11.42 10.76 -5.41
CA SER A 318 10.24 11.11 -4.61
C SER A 318 10.59 12.14 -3.54
N GLN A 319 10.10 13.37 -3.70
CA GLN A 319 10.27 14.44 -2.72
C GLN A 319 9.60 14.11 -1.37
N GLU A 320 8.48 13.37 -1.37
CA GLU A 320 7.86 12.87 -0.12
C GLU A 320 8.82 11.97 0.66
N VAL A 321 9.52 11.07 -0.02
CA VAL A 321 10.52 10.18 0.60
C VAL A 321 11.73 10.97 1.07
N ILE A 322 12.25 11.90 0.25
CA ILE A 322 13.38 12.78 0.62
C ILE A 322 13.07 13.54 1.93
N GLU A 323 11.95 14.25 1.99
CA GLU A 323 11.59 15.04 3.18
C GLU A 323 11.24 14.16 4.38
N LYS A 324 10.68 12.96 4.15
CA LYS A 324 10.47 11.98 5.22
C LYS A 324 11.79 11.47 5.79
N VAL A 325 12.78 11.18 4.94
CA VAL A 325 14.10 10.69 5.31
C VAL A 325 14.89 11.76 6.07
N LYS A 326 14.99 12.99 5.54
CA LYS A 326 15.62 14.15 6.23
C LYS A 326 15.12 14.35 7.66
N ARG A 327 13.81 14.14 7.89
CA ARG A 327 13.11 14.37 9.17
C ARG A 327 13.06 13.14 10.10
N LYS A 328 13.59 11.98 9.68
CA LYS A 328 13.43 10.72 10.43
C LYS A 328 14.68 9.83 10.50
N MET A 329 15.68 10.08 9.66
CA MET A 329 17.07 9.65 9.87
C MET A 329 17.83 10.84 10.46
N ASP A 330 17.45 11.16 11.69
CA ASP A 330 17.96 12.23 12.54
C ASP A 330 18.94 11.67 13.59
N ASP A 331 19.50 12.53 14.44
CA ASP A 331 20.45 12.14 15.48
C ASP A 331 19.84 11.11 16.46
N ASP A 332 18.53 11.19 16.72
CA ASP A 332 17.74 10.19 17.45
C ASP A 332 17.67 8.83 16.73
N TRP A 333 17.75 8.81 15.40
CA TRP A 333 17.88 7.59 14.61
C TRP A 333 19.29 7.02 14.74
N PHE A 334 20.32 7.81 14.46
CA PHE A 334 21.71 7.36 14.53
C PHE A 334 22.13 6.94 15.94
N GLY A 335 21.79 7.71 16.97
CA GLY A 335 22.05 7.38 18.37
C GLY A 335 21.42 6.04 18.77
N PHE A 336 20.18 5.77 18.38
CA PHE A 336 19.52 4.48 18.63
C PHE A 336 20.25 3.31 17.95
N ILE A 337 20.72 3.46 16.71
CA ILE A 337 21.51 2.40 16.03
C ILE A 337 22.83 2.19 16.76
N ARG A 338 23.56 3.25 17.10
CA ARG A 338 24.85 3.16 17.80
C ARG A 338 24.72 2.52 19.19
N GLU A 339 23.62 2.77 19.90
CA GLU A 339 23.32 2.17 21.21
C GLU A 339 22.92 0.68 21.10
N LYS A 340 22.03 0.33 20.16
CA LYS A 340 21.44 -1.02 20.08
C LYS A 340 22.19 -1.99 19.17
N LEU A 341 22.99 -1.50 18.24
CA LEU A 341 23.71 -2.25 17.21
C LEU A 341 25.14 -1.72 17.04
N PRO A 342 25.96 -1.67 18.11
CA PRO A 342 27.30 -1.07 18.08
C PRO A 342 28.24 -1.77 17.09
N GLU A 343 27.98 -3.03 16.72
CA GLU A 343 28.76 -3.75 15.71
C GLU A 343 28.61 -3.19 14.29
N LEU A 344 27.59 -2.35 14.06
CA LEU A 344 27.29 -1.72 12.76
C LEU A 344 27.89 -0.32 12.61
N GLY A 345 28.92 0.03 13.39
CA GLY A 345 29.54 1.36 13.34
C GLY A 345 29.91 1.83 11.92
N ASN A 346 30.51 0.95 11.11
CA ASN A 346 30.89 1.27 9.73
C ASN A 346 29.68 1.50 8.80
N ASP A 347 28.66 0.63 8.89
CA ASP A 347 27.41 0.78 8.11
C ASP A 347 26.66 2.05 8.52
N THR A 348 26.65 2.37 9.82
CA THR A 348 26.02 3.57 10.38
C THR A 348 26.72 4.83 9.89
N ASN A 349 28.06 4.87 9.91
CA ASN A 349 28.85 5.99 9.39
C ASN A 349 28.64 6.19 7.87
N CYS A 350 28.48 5.10 7.10
CA CYS A 350 28.17 5.16 5.67
C CYS A 350 26.80 5.81 5.41
N ILE A 351 25.77 5.41 6.17
CA ILE A 351 24.42 6.00 6.09
C ILE A 351 24.43 7.47 6.55
N GLU A 352 25.22 7.83 7.56
CA GLU A 352 25.34 9.21 8.06
C GLU A 352 25.98 10.13 7.02
N ALA A 353 27.07 9.70 6.37
CA ALA A 353 27.69 10.44 5.27
C ALA A 353 26.74 10.63 4.07
N MET A 354 25.94 9.61 3.74
CA MET A 354 24.87 9.71 2.73
C MET A 354 23.80 10.74 3.13
N MET A 355 23.44 10.81 4.42
CA MET A 355 22.49 11.81 4.93
C MET A 355 23.05 13.23 4.91
N ASP A 356 24.36 13.42 5.12
CA ASP A 356 24.98 14.75 5.03
C ASP A 356 25.08 15.25 3.58
N VAL A 357 25.26 14.35 2.60
CA VAL A 357 25.10 14.67 1.17
C VAL A 357 23.65 15.11 0.88
N LEU A 358 22.64 14.43 1.45
CA LEU A 358 21.24 14.82 1.30
C LEU A 358 20.92 16.19 1.93
N LYS A 359 21.46 16.48 3.13
CA LYS A 359 21.29 17.77 3.79
C LYS A 359 21.94 18.91 3.01
N SER A 360 23.13 18.69 2.44
CA SER A 360 23.92 19.72 1.73
C SER A 360 23.51 19.95 0.27
N LYS A 361 23.19 18.89 -0.48
CA LYS A 361 22.85 18.97 -1.92
C LYS A 361 21.36 18.86 -2.22
N GLY A 362 20.54 18.49 -1.24
CA GLY A 362 19.09 18.29 -1.41
C GLY A 362 18.71 17.01 -2.17
N THR A 363 19.67 16.24 -2.68
CA THR A 363 19.46 15.01 -3.46
C THR A 363 19.92 13.77 -2.71
N LEU A 364 19.14 12.69 -2.78
CA LEU A 364 19.47 11.40 -2.17
C LEU A 364 19.85 10.41 -3.27
N VAL A 365 21.14 10.10 -3.35
CA VAL A 365 21.70 9.09 -4.25
C VAL A 365 22.16 7.91 -3.39
N ILE A 366 21.71 6.71 -3.75
CA ILE A 366 22.07 5.46 -3.09
C ILE A 366 23.04 4.73 -4.01
N GLY A 367 24.26 4.46 -3.56
CA GLY A 367 25.22 3.61 -4.25
C GLY A 367 25.20 2.17 -3.71
N PRO A 368 26.10 1.31 -4.23
CA PRO A 368 26.16 -0.10 -3.83
C PRO A 368 26.46 -0.28 -2.32
N ASN A 369 27.36 0.56 -1.78
CA ASN A 369 27.77 0.51 -0.38
C ASN A 369 26.66 0.99 0.55
N GLU A 370 25.99 2.08 0.20
CA GLU A 370 24.86 2.63 0.95
C GLU A 370 23.68 1.65 0.96
N ALA A 371 23.36 1.04 -0.19
CA ALA A 371 22.32 0.02 -0.28
C ALA A 371 22.63 -1.21 0.60
N GLU A 372 23.88 -1.66 0.63
CA GLU A 372 24.30 -2.78 1.47
C GLU A 372 24.28 -2.44 2.97
N ALA A 373 24.78 -1.27 3.36
CA ALA A 373 24.72 -0.77 4.73
C ALA A 373 23.26 -0.62 5.23
N LEU A 374 22.41 0.01 4.42
CA LEU A 374 20.97 0.14 4.66
C LEU A 374 20.31 -1.24 4.85
N ASN A 375 20.59 -2.21 3.98
CA ASN A 375 20.07 -3.56 4.10
C ASN A 375 20.55 -4.27 5.38
N ARG A 376 21.84 -4.18 5.73
CA ARG A 376 22.39 -4.80 6.95
C ARG A 376 21.79 -4.20 8.23
N VAL A 377 21.72 -2.87 8.31
CA VAL A 377 21.10 -2.16 9.45
C VAL A 377 19.62 -2.52 9.58
N SER A 378 18.88 -2.59 8.46
CA SER A 378 17.46 -3.01 8.46
C SER A 378 17.28 -4.42 9.04
N LYS A 379 18.05 -5.41 8.58
CA LYS A 379 17.96 -6.80 9.05
C LYS A 379 18.33 -6.94 10.53
N LYS A 380 19.36 -6.23 10.97
CA LYS A 380 19.82 -6.22 12.36
C LYS A 380 18.86 -5.51 13.31
N LEU A 381 18.20 -4.43 12.87
CA LEU A 381 17.11 -3.79 13.61
C LEU A 381 16.00 -4.77 13.93
N TYR A 382 15.54 -5.56 12.95
CA TYR A 382 14.48 -6.54 13.21
C TYR A 382 14.92 -7.67 14.13
N ALA A 383 16.17 -8.13 14.03
CA ALA A 383 16.73 -9.10 14.97
C ALA A 383 16.76 -8.54 16.41
N SER A 384 17.23 -7.30 16.62
CA SER A 384 17.28 -6.69 17.95
C SER A 384 15.88 -6.37 18.52
N GLY A 385 14.89 -6.14 17.65
CA GLY A 385 13.49 -5.92 18.02
C GLY A 385 12.83 -7.08 18.75
N LEU A 386 13.40 -8.28 18.73
CA LEU A 386 12.94 -9.43 19.52
C LEU A 386 13.25 -9.27 21.02
N GLY A 387 14.37 -8.61 21.36
CA GLY A 387 14.81 -8.43 22.75
C GLY A 387 14.92 -9.76 23.52
N SER A 388 14.59 -9.72 24.80
CA SER A 388 14.43 -10.88 25.70
C SER A 388 12.94 -11.13 26.04
N ALA A 389 12.04 -10.86 25.09
CA ALA A 389 10.59 -10.78 25.32
C ALA A 389 9.86 -12.14 25.39
#